data_AF-A0A969L460-F1
#
_entry.id   AF-A0A969L460-F1
#
_cell.length_a   1.000
_cell.length_b   1.000
_cell.length_c   1.000
_cell.angle_alpha   90.00
_cell.angle_beta   90.00
_cell.angle_gamma   90.00
#
_symmetry.space_group_name_H-M   'P 1'
#
loop_
_entity.id
_entity.type
_entity.pdbx_description
1 polymer ?
#
loop_
_entity_poly.entity_id
_entity_poly.type
_entity_poly.pdbx_seq_one_letter_code
_entity_poly.pdbx_strand_id
1 'polypeptide(L)'
;APGKFRSRHYFDKFEEMRALSNQIGRCPPLMYPRLKSRDQVRQYYEDHTSTFGFDQCVSIYMTMEVDSNGDVSLCRDYHDYIIGNIKNDSVAKIWQSEAARKFRSSISSDGIMPVCTRCCGLMGY
;
A
#
# COMPACT_ATOMS: atom_id res chain seq x y z
N ALA A 1 -23.68 -21.49 -7.62
CA ALA A 1 -23.78 -20.35 -6.68
C ALA A 1 -22.60 -19.42 -6.95
N PRO A 2 -22.81 -18.10 -7.04
CA PRO A 2 -21.76 -17.14 -7.37
C PRO A 2 -20.59 -17.31 -6.38
N GLY A 3 -19.38 -17.29 -6.95
CA GLY A 3 -18.15 -17.90 -6.41
C GLY A 3 -17.88 -17.60 -4.94
N LYS A 4 -17.86 -18.66 -4.12
CA LYS A 4 -17.26 -18.63 -2.78
C LYS A 4 -15.80 -18.24 -2.93
N PHE A 5 -15.49 -16.99 -2.61
CA PHE A 5 -14.13 -16.48 -2.52
C PHE A 5 -13.31 -17.44 -1.64
N ARG A 6 -12.25 -18.05 -2.20
CA ARG A 6 -11.47 -19.13 -1.57
C ARG A 6 -10.49 -18.60 -0.50
N SER A 7 -10.83 -17.51 0.20
CA SER A 7 -9.94 -16.88 1.19
C SER A 7 -9.55 -17.81 2.34
N ARG A 8 -10.36 -18.84 2.61
CA ARG A 8 -10.10 -19.84 3.66
C ARG A 8 -8.77 -20.56 3.53
N HIS A 9 -8.18 -20.63 2.33
CA HIS A 9 -6.94 -21.37 2.12
C HIS A 9 -5.68 -20.50 2.03
N TYR A 10 -5.78 -19.16 1.94
CA TYR A 10 -4.58 -18.33 1.78
C TYR A 10 -3.64 -18.43 2.97
N PHE A 11 -4.18 -18.44 4.19
CA PHE A 11 -3.37 -18.61 5.39
C PHE A 11 -2.68 -19.97 5.41
N ASP A 12 -3.40 -21.03 5.05
CA ASP A 12 -2.85 -22.40 5.03
C ASP A 12 -1.73 -22.53 3.99
N LYS A 13 -1.92 -21.96 2.80
CA LYS A 13 -0.89 -21.92 1.76
C LYS A 13 0.33 -21.09 2.13
N PHE A 14 0.14 -19.99 2.85
CA PHE A 14 1.25 -19.21 3.39
C PHE A 14 2.06 -20.01 4.41
N GLU A 15 1.39 -20.72 5.31
CA GLU A 15 2.02 -21.58 6.32
C GLU A 15 2.78 -22.76 5.67
N GLU A 16 2.22 -23.40 4.63
CA GLU A 16 2.92 -24.40 3.82
C GLU A 16 4.23 -23.84 3.23
N MET A 17 4.18 -22.63 2.63
CA MET A 17 5.36 -21.98 2.04
C MET A 17 6.40 -21.59 3.11
N ARG A 18 5.95 -21.15 4.29
CA ARG A 18 6.84 -20.82 5.41
C ARG A 18 7.54 -22.06 5.95
N ALA A 19 6.83 -23.17 6.09
CA ALA A 19 7.39 -24.46 6.50
C ALA A 19 8.44 -24.97 5.49
N LEU A 20 8.12 -24.89 4.19
CA LEU A 20 9.07 -25.25 3.13
C LEU A 20 10.33 -24.39 3.19
N SER A 21 10.20 -23.07 3.31
CA SER A 21 11.35 -22.16 3.36
C SER A 21 12.27 -22.45 4.56
N ASN A 22 11.67 -22.73 5.72
CA ASN A 22 12.41 -23.14 6.92
C ASN A 22 13.16 -24.47 6.71
N GLN A 23 12.53 -25.44 6.04
CA GLN A 23 13.14 -26.75 5.76
C GLN A 23 14.37 -26.63 4.85
N ILE A 24 14.31 -25.77 3.84
CA ILE A 24 15.40 -25.59 2.86
C ILE A 24 16.42 -24.51 3.28
N GLY A 25 16.25 -23.90 4.47
CA GLY A 25 17.14 -22.84 4.97
C GLY A 25 17.13 -21.57 4.13
N ARG A 26 15.96 -21.17 3.60
CA ARG A 26 15.79 -19.95 2.80
C ARG A 26 15.01 -18.89 3.58
N CYS A 27 15.02 -17.66 3.04
CA CYS A 27 14.24 -16.56 3.60
C CYS A 27 12.74 -16.90 3.52
N PRO A 28 11.99 -16.87 4.63
CA PRO A 28 10.57 -17.17 4.61
C PRO A 28 9.78 -16.08 3.86
N PRO A 29 8.67 -16.45 3.20
CA PRO A 29 7.76 -15.44 2.64
C PRO A 29 7.17 -14.57 3.75
N LEU A 30 6.83 -13.34 3.41
CA LEU A 30 6.13 -12.40 4.28
C LEU A 30 4.70 -12.19 3.79
N MET A 31 3.75 -12.20 4.72
CA MET A 31 2.38 -11.79 4.46
C MET A 31 2.24 -10.31 4.84
N TYR A 32 1.75 -9.50 3.89
CA TYR A 32 1.51 -8.07 4.07
C TYR A 32 0.02 -7.76 3.91
N PRO A 33 -0.62 -7.08 4.88
CA PRO A 33 -0.07 -6.76 6.20
C PRO A 33 0.19 -8.06 7.00
N ARG A 34 0.82 -7.98 8.17
CA ARG A 34 1.18 -9.17 8.97
C ARG A 34 -0.07 -9.84 9.58
N LEU A 35 -0.84 -10.56 8.76
CA LEU A 35 -2.01 -11.33 9.18
C LEU A 35 -1.55 -12.66 9.81
N LYS A 36 -2.11 -12.99 10.97
CA LYS A 36 -1.66 -14.08 11.84
C LYS A 36 -2.64 -15.24 11.94
N SER A 37 -3.83 -15.12 11.34
CA SER A 37 -4.86 -16.16 11.40
C SER A 37 -5.75 -16.16 10.17
N ARG A 38 -6.48 -17.27 9.99
CA ARG A 38 -7.55 -17.39 8.97
C ARG A 38 -8.61 -16.31 9.13
N ASP A 39 -8.95 -15.92 10.36
CA ASP A 39 -9.94 -14.89 10.63
C ASP A 39 -9.44 -13.51 10.22
N GLN A 40 -8.17 -13.19 10.43
CA GLN A 40 -7.58 -11.94 9.95
C GLN A 40 -7.50 -11.91 8.43
N VAL A 41 -7.19 -13.04 7.77
CA VAL A 41 -7.28 -13.17 6.31
C VAL A 41 -8.71 -12.94 5.84
N ARG A 42 -9.70 -13.52 6.52
CA ARG A 42 -11.11 -13.29 6.19
C ARG A 42 -11.50 -11.82 6.35
N GLN A 43 -11.16 -11.20 7.47
CA GLN A 43 -11.39 -9.78 7.73
C GLN A 43 -10.74 -8.92 6.63
N TYR A 44 -9.53 -9.25 6.18
CA TYR A 44 -8.85 -8.51 5.12
C TYR A 44 -9.64 -8.46 3.81
N TYR A 45 -10.37 -9.53 3.46
CA TYR A 45 -11.18 -9.58 2.24
C TYR A 45 -12.64 -9.17 2.42
N GLU A 46 -13.19 -9.26 3.63
CA GLU A 46 -14.61 -8.97 3.89
C GLU A 46 -14.83 -7.55 4.45
N ASP A 47 -13.89 -7.03 5.25
CA ASP A 47 -13.99 -5.73 5.90
C ASP A 47 -12.94 -4.76 5.36
N HIS A 48 -13.34 -3.99 4.36
CA HIS A 48 -12.51 -2.98 3.68
C HIS A 48 -12.27 -1.72 4.53
N THR A 49 -12.88 -1.61 5.72
CA THR A 49 -12.64 -0.49 6.64
C THR A 49 -11.50 -0.76 7.61
N SER A 50 -11.14 -2.04 7.80
CA SER A 50 -10.03 -2.43 8.68
C SER A 50 -8.69 -1.95 8.14
N THR A 51 -8.00 -1.15 8.94
CA THR A 51 -6.68 -0.57 8.63
C THR A 51 -5.53 -1.48 9.08
N PHE A 52 -5.81 -2.52 9.87
CA PHE A 52 -4.81 -3.42 10.45
C PHE A 52 -3.68 -2.70 11.21
N GLY A 53 -3.99 -1.53 11.79
CA GLY A 53 -3.06 -0.71 12.58
C GLY A 53 -2.25 0.29 11.76
N PHE A 54 -2.60 0.49 10.48
CA PHE A 54 -1.93 1.43 9.59
C PHE A 54 -2.84 2.62 9.27
N ASP A 55 -2.79 3.65 10.12
CA ASP A 55 -3.67 4.82 10.02
C ASP A 55 -2.97 6.07 9.46
N GLN A 56 -1.70 5.94 9.07
CA GLN A 56 -0.86 7.03 8.56
C GLN A 56 -0.01 6.53 7.38
N CYS A 57 0.06 7.32 6.30
CA CYS A 57 0.91 7.03 5.15
C CYS A 57 2.18 7.88 5.21
N VAL A 58 3.34 7.23 5.37
CA VAL A 58 4.64 7.92 5.33
C VAL A 58 5.16 8.12 3.91
N SER A 59 4.74 7.28 2.95
CA SER A 59 5.29 7.27 1.58
C SER A 59 5.22 8.65 0.92
N ILE A 60 4.10 9.36 1.05
CA ILE A 60 3.88 10.67 0.43
C ILE A 60 4.83 11.77 0.94
N TYR A 61 5.54 11.52 2.04
CA TYR A 61 6.53 12.42 2.65
C TYR A 61 7.98 12.04 2.32
N MET A 62 8.20 10.88 1.71
CA MET A 62 9.56 10.37 1.45
C MET A 62 9.78 9.92 0.00
N THR A 63 8.74 9.73 -0.80
CA THR A 63 8.84 9.29 -2.20
C THR A 63 8.10 10.18 -3.19
N MET A 64 8.64 10.24 -4.41
CA MET A 64 7.99 10.73 -5.63
C MET A 64 7.97 9.58 -6.63
N GLU A 65 6.81 9.31 -7.21
CA GLU A 65 6.68 8.32 -8.28
C GLU A 65 6.69 9.07 -9.61
N VAL A 66 7.58 8.69 -10.53
CA VAL A 66 7.74 9.35 -11.82
C VAL A 66 7.32 8.40 -12.93
N ASP A 67 6.30 8.80 -13.68
CA ASP A 67 5.75 8.01 -14.77
C ASP A 67 6.59 8.15 -16.05
N SER A 68 6.40 7.23 -16.99
CA SER A 68 7.18 7.18 -18.24
C SER A 68 6.99 8.43 -19.12
N ASN A 69 5.85 9.11 -18.99
CA ASN A 69 5.58 10.38 -19.66
C ASN A 69 6.21 11.59 -18.94
N GLY A 70 6.80 11.39 -17.75
CA GLY A 70 7.42 12.40 -16.91
C GLY A 70 6.51 13.01 -15.85
N ASP A 71 5.22 12.64 -15.80
CA ASP A 71 4.33 13.08 -14.72
C ASP A 71 4.81 12.53 -13.39
N VAL A 72 4.53 13.28 -12.33
CA VAL A 72 4.98 12.94 -10.99
C VAL A 72 3.79 12.90 -10.05
N SER A 73 3.70 11.85 -9.24
CA SER A 73 2.73 11.71 -8.15
C SER A 73 3.46 11.42 -6.82
N LEU A 74 2.74 11.47 -5.70
CA LEU A 74 3.30 11.11 -4.37
C LEU A 74 2.95 9.68 -3.95
N CYS A 75 2.09 8.98 -4.69
CA CYS A 75 1.53 7.70 -4.29
C CYS A 75 1.60 6.70 -5.43
N ARG A 76 2.16 5.51 -5.14
CA ARG A 76 2.27 4.36 -6.04
C ARG A 76 0.93 3.85 -6.57
N ASP A 77 -0.14 4.04 -5.82
CA ASP A 77 -1.46 3.54 -6.21
C ASP A 77 -2.36 4.66 -6.76
N TYR A 78 -1.90 5.93 -6.74
CA TYR A 78 -2.70 7.11 -7.10
C TYR A 78 -1.93 8.03 -8.06
N HIS A 79 -1.59 7.47 -9.23
CA HIS A 79 -0.83 8.12 -10.30
C HIS A 79 -1.61 9.21 -11.04
N ASP A 80 -2.94 9.19 -10.95
CA ASP A 80 -3.85 10.21 -11.47
C ASP A 80 -3.78 11.54 -10.70
N TYR A 81 -3.23 11.53 -9.47
CA TYR A 81 -2.96 12.76 -8.72
C TYR A 81 -1.59 13.34 -9.05
N ILE A 82 -1.53 14.07 -10.16
CA ILE A 82 -0.30 14.67 -10.69
C ILE A 82 0.08 15.93 -9.88
N ILE A 83 1.31 15.96 -9.37
CA ILE A 83 1.88 17.08 -8.62
C ILE A 83 2.87 17.94 -9.44
N GLY A 84 3.17 17.53 -10.66
CA GLY A 84 4.04 18.23 -11.62
C GLY A 84 4.58 17.28 -12.70
N ASN A 85 5.45 17.79 -13.56
CA ASN A 85 6.14 16.97 -14.58
C ASN A 85 7.65 17.23 -14.54
N ILE A 86 8.44 16.16 -14.41
CA ILE A 86 9.90 16.22 -14.21
C ILE A 86 10.65 16.83 -15.39
N LYS A 87 10.04 16.86 -16.59
CA LYS A 87 10.65 17.42 -17.79
C LYS A 87 10.59 18.95 -17.81
N ASN A 88 9.67 19.54 -17.05
CA ASN A 88 9.34 20.96 -17.11
C ASN A 88 9.75 21.73 -15.85
N ASP A 89 9.78 21.07 -14.69
CA ASP A 89 9.97 21.70 -13.39
C ASP A 89 11.11 21.06 -12.58
N SER A 90 11.72 21.85 -11.68
CA SER A 90 12.69 21.30 -10.73
C SER A 90 12.02 20.40 -9.69
N VAL A 91 12.75 19.38 -9.23
CA VAL A 91 12.28 18.46 -8.18
C VAL A 91 11.78 19.22 -6.95
N ALA A 92 12.50 20.25 -6.51
CA ALA A 92 12.11 21.07 -5.36
C ALA A 92 10.75 21.77 -5.57
N LYS A 93 10.50 22.28 -6.77
CA LYS A 93 9.22 22.93 -7.13
C LYS A 93 8.08 21.92 -7.15
N ILE A 94 8.29 20.76 -7.77
CA ILE A 94 7.28 19.68 -7.84
C ILE A 94 6.95 19.18 -6.43
N TRP A 95 7.97 18.89 -5.61
CA TRP A 95 7.83 18.41 -4.24
C TRP A 95 7.06 19.36 -3.32
N GLN A 96 7.20 20.66 -3.54
CA GLN A 96 6.53 21.72 -2.78
C GLN A 96 5.30 22.29 -3.49
N SER A 97 4.83 21.67 -4.57
CA SER A 97 3.69 22.17 -5.33
C SER A 97 2.44 22.23 -4.47
N GLU A 98 1.50 23.08 -4.88
CA GLU A 98 0.23 23.22 -4.16
C GLU A 98 -0.52 21.88 -4.08
N ALA A 99 -0.50 21.09 -5.16
CA ALA A 99 -1.07 19.74 -5.18
C ALA A 99 -0.38 18.82 -4.17
N ALA A 100 0.96 18.78 -4.16
CA ALA A 100 1.71 17.97 -3.19
C ALA A 100 1.38 18.34 -1.74
N ARG A 101 1.29 19.64 -1.44
CA ARG A 101 0.92 20.16 -0.11
C ARG A 101 -0.52 19.78 0.25
N LYS A 102 -1.47 19.94 -0.67
CA LYS A 102 -2.88 19.57 -0.46
C LYS A 102 -3.02 18.09 -0.13
N PHE A 103 -2.34 17.22 -0.87
CA PHE A 103 -2.43 15.77 -0.64
C PHE A 103 -1.85 15.35 0.71
N ARG A 104 -0.69 15.91 1.10
CA ARG A 104 -0.12 15.68 2.44
C ARG A 104 -1.03 16.19 3.55
N SER A 105 -1.60 17.39 3.38
CA SER A 105 -2.51 17.98 4.36
C SER A 105 -3.78 17.16 4.52
N SER A 106 -4.37 16.60 3.44
CA SER A 106 -5.57 15.76 3.54
C SER A 106 -5.28 14.50 4.33
N ILE A 107 -4.15 13.82 4.07
CA ILE A 107 -3.79 12.61 4.83
C ILE A 107 -3.47 12.92 6.30
N SER A 108 -2.82 14.06 6.58
CA SER A 108 -2.53 14.48 7.96
C SER A 108 -3.78 14.87 8.76
N SER A 109 -4.76 15.48 8.09
CA SER A 109 -5.92 16.08 8.77
C SER A 109 -7.13 15.15 8.79
N ASP A 110 -7.41 14.51 7.66
CA ASP A 110 -8.61 13.70 7.43
C ASP A 110 -8.33 12.20 7.62
N GLY A 111 -7.06 11.81 7.66
CA GLY A 111 -6.62 10.42 7.74
C GLY A 111 -6.47 9.76 6.37
N ILE A 112 -6.22 8.45 6.39
CA ILE A 112 -6.02 7.67 5.16
C ILE A 112 -7.33 7.45 4.40
N MET A 113 -7.24 7.39 3.08
CA MET A 113 -8.39 7.14 2.20
C MET A 113 -8.76 5.64 2.21
N PRO A 114 -10.01 5.25 1.83
CA PRO A 114 -10.41 3.84 1.78
C PRO A 114 -9.48 2.95 0.95
N VAL A 115 -8.93 3.48 -0.15
CA VAL A 115 -7.95 2.77 -1.01
C VAL A 115 -6.65 2.43 -0.27
N CYS A 116 -6.26 3.25 0.71
CA CYS A 116 -5.03 3.06 1.48
C CYS A 116 -5.07 1.83 2.39
N THR A 117 -6.27 1.36 2.77
CA THR A 117 -6.44 0.19 3.66
C THR A 117 -5.89 -1.11 3.07
N ARG A 118 -5.55 -1.14 1.78
CA ARG A 118 -4.93 -2.29 1.09
C ARG A 118 -3.62 -1.92 0.40
N CYS A 119 -3.10 -0.71 0.65
CA CYS A 119 -1.91 -0.17 0.00
C CYS A 119 -0.65 -0.82 0.55
N CYS A 120 0.10 -1.51 -0.31
CA CYS A 120 1.39 -2.08 0.05
C CYS A 120 2.44 -1.00 0.36
N GLY A 121 2.33 0.17 -0.27
CA GLY A 121 3.18 1.33 0.01
C GLY A 121 2.92 1.99 1.36
N LEU A 122 1.84 1.65 2.06
CA LEU A 122 1.59 2.05 3.44
C LEU A 122 1.95 0.94 4.43
N MET A 123 1.77 -0.33 4.05
CA MET A 123 2.02 -1.48 4.93
C MET A 123 3.46 -2.01 4.88
N GLY A 124 4.24 -1.58 3.90
CA GLY A 124 5.55 -2.14 3.56
C GLY A 124 6.76 -1.30 3.99
N TYR A 125 6.54 -0.18 4.70
CA TYR A 125 7.61 0.64 5.30
C TYR A 125 7.87 0.26 6.77
#